data_AF-A0A139MNC4-F1
#
_entry.id   AF-A0A139MNC4-F1
#
_cell.length_a   1.000
_cell.length_b   1.000
_cell.length_c   1.000
_cell.angle_alpha   90.00
_cell.angle_beta   90.00
_cell.angle_gamma   90.00
#
_symmetry.space_group_name_H-M   'P 1'
#
loop_
_entity.id
_entity.type
_entity.pdbx_description
1 polymer ?
#
loop_
_entity_poly.entity_id
_entity_poly.type
_entity_poly.pdbx_seq_one_letter_code
_entity_poly.pdbx_strand_id
1 'polypeptide(L)'
;MVKRLRTHIEDIQMTDIVDIYLETGDFHEAVKQSGLPTHIAHLKLIKSGCLKIQDKIQYGSRTAKLGGMAEELFQKYVPEATDANKYFKKNNPVYDFWFDGLTIDVKYSSLHKKKNGNSQHWQFRTNGSQDFIVAFLERESGLELDRPNILLIPMQFIEAKKELHISQSGPWFQDFKVEPEELQPLLKDYVQLRKDGLF
;
A
#
# COMPACT_ATOMS: atom_id res chain seq x y z
N MET A 1 -13.82 -25.86 61.21
CA MET A 1 -13.53 -24.49 60.75
C MET A 1 -12.39 -24.55 59.74
N VAL A 2 -12.70 -24.66 58.44
CA VAL A 2 -11.69 -24.78 57.38
C VAL A 2 -11.76 -23.52 56.53
N LYS A 3 -10.75 -22.65 56.66
CA LYS A 3 -10.60 -21.47 55.80
C LYS A 3 -10.22 -21.94 54.40
N ARG A 4 -11.15 -21.84 53.44
CA ARG A 4 -10.83 -21.89 52.01
C ARG A 4 -9.91 -20.71 51.69
N LEU A 5 -8.66 -20.99 51.36
CA LEU A 5 -7.82 -20.04 50.65
C LEU A 5 -8.46 -19.80 49.27
N ARG A 6 -8.98 -18.59 49.06
CA ARG A 6 -9.22 -18.07 47.72
C ARG A 6 -7.86 -17.63 47.18
N THR A 7 -7.29 -18.43 46.30
CA THR A 7 -6.23 -17.96 45.40
C THR A 7 -6.86 -17.00 44.42
N HIS A 8 -6.64 -15.70 44.63
CA HIS A 8 -6.77 -14.70 43.58
C HIS A 8 -5.63 -14.97 42.59
N ILE A 9 -5.94 -15.69 41.52
CA ILE A 9 -5.14 -15.60 40.30
C ILE A 9 -5.60 -14.29 39.69
N GLU A 10 -4.74 -13.28 39.78
CA GLU A 10 -4.89 -12.04 39.05
C GLU A 10 -5.00 -12.39 37.57
N ASP A 11 -6.14 -12.04 36.95
CA ASP A 11 -6.25 -11.95 35.50
C ASP A 11 -5.29 -10.85 35.05
N ILE A 12 -4.01 -11.20 34.86
CA ILE A 12 -3.10 -10.40 34.06
C ILE A 12 -3.74 -10.40 32.68
N GLN A 13 -4.45 -9.32 32.35
CA GLN A 13 -4.86 -9.04 30.98
C GLN A 13 -3.58 -9.04 30.15
N MET A 14 -3.25 -10.17 29.52
CA MET A 14 -2.19 -10.23 28.54
C MET A 14 -2.62 -9.28 27.43
N THR A 15 -2.01 -8.09 27.40
CA THR A 15 -2.22 -7.10 26.36
C THR A 15 -2.07 -7.81 25.02
N ASP A 16 -3.09 -7.73 24.17
CA ASP A 16 -3.04 -8.45 22.90
C ASP A 16 -1.91 -7.85 22.06
N ILE A 17 -1.21 -8.69 21.30
CA ILE A 17 -0.06 -8.23 20.51
C ILE A 17 -0.45 -7.14 19.53
N VAL A 18 -1.71 -7.12 19.08
CA VAL A 18 -2.27 -6.05 18.25
C VAL A 18 -2.17 -4.71 18.94
N ASP A 19 -2.56 -4.62 20.22
CA ASP A 19 -2.50 -3.37 20.98
C ASP A 19 -1.06 -2.92 21.19
N ILE A 20 -0.18 -3.85 21.59
CA ILE A 20 1.26 -3.58 21.75
C ILE A 20 1.87 -3.06 20.45
N TYR A 21 1.57 -3.71 19.33
CA TYR A 21 2.05 -3.30 18.02
C TYR A 21 1.49 -1.94 17.59
N LEU A 22 0.22 -1.64 17.90
CA LEU A 22 -0.39 -0.34 17.60
C LEU A 22 0.19 0.81 18.43
N GLU A 23 0.78 0.50 19.59
CA GLU A 23 1.52 1.43 20.46
C GLU A 23 2.97 1.62 20.01
N THR A 24 3.71 0.52 19.81
CA THR A 24 5.15 0.57 19.48
C THR A 24 5.38 0.88 18.01
N GLY A 25 4.50 0.38 17.14
CA GLY A 25 4.64 0.45 15.71
C GLY A 25 5.80 -0.39 15.14
N ASP A 26 6.37 -1.29 15.95
CA ASP A 26 7.53 -2.12 15.64
C ASP A 26 7.20 -3.59 15.92
N PHE A 27 7.34 -4.44 14.90
CA PHE A 27 7.01 -5.85 15.00
C PHE A 27 7.91 -6.61 15.98
N HIS A 28 9.21 -6.33 15.99
CA HIS A 28 10.17 -7.03 16.85
C HIS A 28 9.95 -6.67 18.32
N GLU A 29 9.69 -5.40 18.62
CA GLU A 29 9.37 -4.96 19.98
C GLU A 29 8.00 -5.51 20.42
N ALA A 30 7.01 -5.59 19.52
CA ALA A 30 5.72 -6.21 19.84
C ALA A 30 5.83 -7.72 20.10
N VAL A 31 6.64 -8.45 19.32
CA VAL A 31 6.95 -9.88 19.55
C VAL A 31 7.63 -10.07 20.91
N LYS A 32 8.63 -9.24 21.20
CA LYS A 32 9.38 -9.30 22.46
C LYS A 32 8.49 -9.03 23.67
N GLN A 33 7.65 -8.00 23.62
CA GLN A 33 6.75 -7.64 24.73
C GLN A 33 5.57 -8.62 24.90
N SER A 34 5.03 -9.16 23.80
CA SER A 34 3.94 -10.14 23.87
C SER A 34 4.38 -11.53 24.33
N GLY A 35 5.68 -11.85 24.25
CA GLY A 35 6.22 -13.17 24.53
C GLY A 35 5.77 -14.27 23.56
N LEU A 36 5.08 -13.89 22.47
CA LEU A 36 4.62 -14.84 21.47
C LEU A 36 5.78 -15.29 20.57
N PRO A 37 5.78 -16.56 20.11
CA PRO A 37 6.65 -16.93 19.01
C PRO A 37 6.39 -16.03 17.79
N THR A 38 7.45 -15.61 17.10
CA THR A 38 7.39 -14.65 15.98
C THR A 38 6.33 -15.01 14.92
N HIS A 39 6.17 -16.30 14.61
CA HIS A 39 5.17 -16.75 13.63
C HIS A 39 3.72 -16.63 14.14
N ILE A 40 3.48 -16.81 15.45
CA ILE A 40 2.15 -16.61 16.07
C ILE A 40 1.82 -15.13 16.14
N ALA A 41 2.79 -14.31 16.53
CA ALA A 41 2.72 -12.85 16.51
C ALA A 41 2.35 -12.33 15.11
N HIS A 42 3.07 -12.79 14.10
CA HIS A 42 2.82 -12.46 12.70
C HIS A 42 1.40 -12.85 12.25
N LEU A 43 0.96 -14.09 12.55
CA LEU A 43 -0.38 -14.55 12.20
C LEU A 43 -1.49 -13.70 12.85
N LYS A 44 -1.31 -13.28 14.11
CA LYS A 44 -2.26 -12.42 14.80
C LYS A 44 -2.31 -11.02 14.18
N LEU A 45 -1.16 -10.41 13.93
CA LEU A 45 -1.06 -9.06 13.36
C LEU A 45 -1.50 -8.99 11.88
N ILE A 46 -1.27 -10.04 11.08
CA ILE A 46 -1.86 -10.16 9.74
C ILE A 46 -3.38 -10.18 9.85
N LYS A 47 -3.93 -11.03 10.73
CA LYS A 47 -5.39 -11.19 10.86
C LYS A 47 -6.08 -9.95 11.39
N SER A 48 -5.38 -9.11 12.17
CA SER A 48 -5.93 -7.85 12.65
C SER A 48 -5.95 -6.75 11.59
N GLY A 49 -5.22 -6.92 10.48
CA GLY A 49 -5.08 -5.91 9.44
C GLY A 49 -4.21 -4.71 9.84
N CYS A 50 -3.46 -4.80 10.94
CA CYS A 50 -2.73 -3.66 11.50
C CYS A 50 -1.27 -3.54 11.00
N LEU A 51 -0.73 -4.56 10.33
CA LEU A 51 0.68 -4.57 9.89
C LEU A 51 0.98 -3.44 8.89
N LYS A 52 2.12 -2.78 9.11
CA LYS A 52 2.60 -1.66 8.31
C LYS A 52 3.28 -2.10 7.01
N ILE A 53 3.52 -1.13 6.13
CA ILE A 53 4.26 -1.26 4.88
C ILE A 53 5.61 -1.97 5.08
N GLN A 54 6.35 -1.61 6.14
CA GLN A 54 7.66 -2.20 6.45
C GLN A 54 7.58 -3.72 6.69
N ASP A 55 6.50 -4.20 7.32
CA ASP A 55 6.28 -5.63 7.53
C ASP A 55 5.92 -6.35 6.22
N LYS A 56 5.13 -5.69 5.34
CA LYS A 56 4.88 -6.19 3.97
C LYS A 56 6.20 -6.37 3.21
N ILE A 57 7.16 -5.47 3.39
CA ILE A 57 8.47 -5.50 2.73
C ILE A 57 9.37 -6.61 3.27
N GLN A 58 9.37 -6.81 4.59
CA GLN A 58 10.26 -7.77 5.24
C GLN A 58 9.76 -9.21 5.12
N TYR A 59 8.45 -9.43 5.24
CA TYR A 59 7.85 -10.77 5.37
C TYR A 59 6.85 -11.14 4.27
N GLY A 60 6.48 -10.19 3.40
CA GLY A 60 5.55 -10.44 2.32
C GLY A 60 6.11 -11.30 1.19
N SER A 61 5.21 -11.84 0.35
CA SER A 61 5.60 -12.42 -0.94
C SER A 61 6.35 -11.39 -1.78
N ARG A 62 7.12 -11.81 -2.80
CA ARG A 62 7.83 -10.87 -3.68
C ARG A 62 6.91 -9.75 -4.21
N THR A 63 5.69 -10.10 -4.61
CA THR A 63 4.69 -9.12 -5.07
C THR A 63 4.26 -8.17 -3.95
N ALA A 64 4.00 -8.67 -2.74
CA ALA A 64 3.63 -7.83 -1.60
C ALA A 64 4.78 -6.89 -1.20
N LYS A 65 6.02 -7.39 -1.22
CA LYS A 65 7.23 -6.60 -0.98
C LYS A 65 7.38 -5.48 -2.00
N LEU A 66 7.24 -5.79 -3.30
CA LEU A 66 7.34 -4.79 -4.36
C LEU A 66 6.20 -3.77 -4.30
N GLY A 67 5.00 -4.19 -3.89
CA GLY A 67 3.90 -3.27 -3.59
C GLY A 67 4.27 -2.29 -2.45
N GLY A 68 4.75 -2.80 -1.32
CA GLY A 68 5.19 -1.96 -0.22
C GLY A 68 6.36 -1.04 -0.57
N MET A 69 7.32 -1.51 -1.36
CA MET A 69 8.43 -0.69 -1.86
C MET A 69 7.95 0.41 -2.83
N ALA A 70 6.89 0.15 -3.60
CA ALA A 70 6.28 1.16 -4.46
C ALA A 70 5.51 2.21 -3.65
N GLU A 71 4.80 1.80 -2.58
CA GLU A 71 4.19 2.73 -1.60
C GLU A 71 5.27 3.62 -0.96
N GLU A 72 6.42 3.06 -0.56
CA GLU A 72 7.56 3.85 -0.05
C GLU A 72 8.16 4.80 -1.10
N LEU A 73 8.26 4.35 -2.35
CA LEU A 73 8.77 5.19 -3.44
C LEU A 73 7.82 6.35 -3.73
N PHE A 74 6.51 6.10 -3.73
CA PHE A 74 5.50 7.14 -3.85
C PHE A 74 5.64 8.19 -2.75
N GLN A 75 5.74 7.77 -1.48
CA GLN A 75 5.90 8.68 -0.35
C GLN A 75 7.17 9.53 -0.47
N LYS A 76 8.24 9.04 -1.10
CA LYS A 76 9.45 9.83 -1.39
C LYS A 76 9.21 10.91 -2.44
N TYR A 77 8.40 10.63 -3.46
CA TYR A 77 8.07 11.60 -4.51
C TYR A 77 6.98 12.59 -4.09
N VAL A 78 6.08 12.17 -3.20
CA VAL A 78 4.97 12.97 -2.67
C VAL A 78 5.02 12.97 -1.14
N PRO A 79 6.03 13.62 -0.53
CA PRO A 79 6.23 13.61 0.93
C PRO A 79 5.08 14.24 1.72
N GLU A 80 4.27 15.09 1.09
CA GLU A 80 3.09 15.70 1.71
C GLU A 80 1.88 14.76 1.77
N ALA A 81 1.89 13.62 1.08
CA ALA A 81 0.82 12.62 1.15
C ALA A 81 0.80 11.91 2.51
N THR A 82 -0.40 11.64 3.00
CA THR A 82 -0.65 10.91 4.25
C THR A 82 -0.90 9.44 3.95
N ASP A 83 -0.03 8.55 4.44
CA ASP A 83 -0.21 7.09 4.38
C ASP A 83 -1.46 6.66 5.16
N ALA A 84 -2.39 6.01 4.44
CA ALA A 84 -3.67 5.61 4.99
C ALA A 84 -3.54 4.49 6.04
N ASN A 85 -2.59 3.56 5.87
CA ASN A 85 -2.34 2.47 6.81
C ASN A 85 -1.76 2.98 8.15
N LYS A 86 -1.05 4.11 8.12
CA LYS A 86 -0.44 4.70 9.32
C LYS A 86 -1.45 5.40 10.23
N TYR A 87 -2.52 5.97 9.67
CA TYR A 87 -3.44 6.85 10.40
C TYR A 87 -4.88 6.32 10.52
N PHE A 88 -5.40 5.52 9.59
CA PHE A 88 -6.80 5.06 9.62
C PHE A 88 -6.97 3.68 10.27
N LYS A 89 -6.78 3.60 11.60
CA LYS A 89 -6.76 2.36 12.41
C LYS A 89 -8.05 1.50 12.42
N LYS A 90 -9.18 1.89 11.81
CA LYS A 90 -10.48 1.19 12.00
C LYS A 90 -11.27 0.81 10.75
N ASN A 91 -10.96 1.35 9.56
CA ASN A 91 -11.85 1.19 8.40
C ASN A 91 -11.21 0.52 7.17
N ASN A 92 -9.94 0.10 7.20
CA ASN A 92 -9.21 -0.43 6.02
C ASN A 92 -9.57 0.35 4.74
N PRO A 93 -9.14 1.62 4.63
CA PRO A 93 -9.50 2.47 3.50
C PRO A 93 -9.14 1.76 2.17
N VAL A 94 -9.98 1.97 1.15
CA VAL A 94 -9.82 1.36 -0.19
C VAL A 94 -8.65 1.99 -0.98
N TYR A 95 -7.91 2.91 -0.37
CA TYR A 95 -6.82 3.68 -0.95
C TYR A 95 -5.59 3.63 -0.05
N ASP A 96 -4.40 3.82 -0.63
CA ASP A 96 -3.12 3.77 0.07
C ASP A 96 -2.72 5.12 0.66
N PHE A 97 -3.07 6.23 -0.01
CA PHE A 97 -2.68 7.59 0.41
C PHE A 97 -3.84 8.58 0.29
N TRP A 98 -3.82 9.56 1.20
CA TRP A 98 -4.63 10.76 1.11
C TRP A 98 -3.74 11.98 0.87
N PHE A 99 -4.12 12.84 -0.08
CA PHE A 99 -3.38 14.06 -0.42
C PHE A 99 -4.36 15.22 -0.63
N ASP A 100 -4.48 16.09 0.38
CA ASP A 100 -5.29 17.32 0.31
C ASP A 100 -6.70 17.15 -0.28
N GLY A 101 -7.37 16.09 0.13
CA GLY A 101 -8.73 15.77 -0.28
C GLY A 101 -8.81 14.77 -1.43
N LEU A 102 -7.68 14.41 -2.06
CA LEU A 102 -7.58 13.34 -3.06
C LEU A 102 -7.26 12.00 -2.40
N THR A 103 -7.84 10.93 -2.93
CA THR A 103 -7.57 9.54 -2.55
C THR A 103 -6.76 8.84 -3.65
N ILE A 104 -5.68 8.19 -3.26
CA ILE A 104 -4.68 7.64 -4.19
C ILE A 104 -4.40 6.19 -3.83
N ASP A 105 -4.43 5.33 -4.86
CA ASP A 105 -4.08 3.92 -4.76
C ASP A 105 -2.77 3.68 -5.53
N VAL A 106 -1.77 3.09 -4.87
CA VAL A 106 -0.46 2.84 -5.46
C VAL A 106 -0.42 1.42 -6.01
N LYS A 107 0.17 1.27 -7.19
CA LYS A 107 0.30 -0.02 -7.87
C LYS A 107 1.73 -0.23 -8.33
N TYR A 108 2.19 -1.47 -8.22
CA TYR A 108 3.38 -1.95 -8.89
C TYR A 108 3.02 -3.02 -9.90
N SER A 109 3.68 -3.03 -11.05
CA SER A 109 3.58 -4.12 -12.03
C SER A 109 4.93 -4.46 -12.65
N SER A 110 5.24 -5.75 -12.69
CA SER A 110 6.40 -6.26 -13.42
C SER A 110 6.15 -6.29 -14.92
N LEU A 111 7.21 -6.24 -15.73
CA LEU A 111 7.10 -6.29 -17.18
C LEU A 111 6.87 -7.74 -17.63
N HIS A 112 5.65 -8.05 -18.08
CA HIS A 112 5.29 -9.37 -18.56
C HIS A 112 5.64 -9.54 -20.04
N LYS A 113 6.39 -10.60 -20.36
CA LYS A 113 6.65 -11.04 -21.74
C LYS A 113 5.78 -12.25 -22.07
N LYS A 114 5.16 -12.28 -23.26
CA LYS A 114 4.51 -13.50 -23.74
C LYS A 114 5.58 -14.54 -24.09
N LYS A 115 5.36 -15.81 -23.69
CA LYS A 115 6.31 -16.92 -23.93
C LYS A 115 6.74 -17.06 -25.40
N ASN A 116 5.84 -16.74 -26.35
CA ASN A 116 6.05 -16.98 -27.79
C ASN A 116 5.89 -15.70 -28.63
N GLY A 117 6.07 -14.51 -28.07
CA GLY A 117 5.90 -13.27 -28.82
C GLY A 117 6.70 -12.10 -28.28
N ASN A 118 6.90 -11.09 -29.12
CA ASN A 118 7.67 -9.89 -28.77
C ASN A 118 6.85 -8.85 -27.97
N SER A 119 5.55 -9.11 -27.74
CA SER A 119 4.68 -8.21 -27.00
C SER A 119 5.00 -8.21 -25.50
N GLN A 120 5.24 -7.03 -24.95
CA GLN A 120 5.44 -6.82 -23.53
C GLN A 120 4.29 -5.97 -22.99
N HIS A 121 3.88 -6.23 -21.75
CA HIS A 121 2.83 -5.45 -21.11
C HIS A 121 2.98 -5.46 -19.60
N TRP A 122 2.34 -4.49 -18.97
CA TRP A 122 2.06 -4.48 -17.54
C TRP A 122 0.58 -4.75 -17.33
N GLN A 123 0.25 -5.25 -16.14
CA GLN A 123 -1.13 -5.40 -15.73
C GLN A 123 -1.31 -5.20 -14.23
N PHE A 124 -2.43 -4.59 -13.86
CA PHE A 124 -2.86 -4.46 -12.47
C PHE A 124 -4.38 -4.28 -12.40
N ARG A 125 -4.96 -4.55 -11.22
CA ARG A 125 -6.39 -4.38 -10.98
C ARG A 125 -6.73 -2.92 -10.70
N THR A 126 -7.86 -2.46 -11.23
CA THR A 126 -8.40 -1.10 -11.06
C THR A 126 -9.70 -1.10 -10.26
N ASN A 127 -9.77 -1.95 -9.23
CA ASN A 127 -10.90 -1.99 -8.32
C ASN A 127 -10.88 -0.76 -7.40
N GLY A 128 -12.03 -0.40 -6.83
CA GLY A 128 -12.15 0.67 -5.84
C GLY A 128 -12.85 1.92 -6.36
N SER A 129 -12.76 2.99 -5.58
CA SER A 129 -13.40 4.29 -5.82
C SER A 129 -12.50 5.46 -5.44
N GLN A 130 -11.20 5.21 -5.37
CA GLN A 130 -10.17 6.25 -5.24
C GLN A 130 -10.22 7.21 -6.42
N ASP A 131 -9.60 8.38 -6.28
CA ASP A 131 -9.55 9.39 -7.32
C ASP A 131 -8.47 9.06 -8.37
N PHE A 132 -7.33 8.54 -7.91
CA PHE A 132 -6.18 8.25 -8.77
C PHE A 132 -5.58 6.87 -8.48
N ILE A 133 -5.04 6.27 -9.54
CA ILE A 133 -4.04 5.21 -9.43
C ILE A 133 -2.68 5.81 -9.80
N VAL A 134 -1.68 5.60 -8.95
CA VAL A 134 -0.27 5.85 -9.31
C VAL A 134 0.42 4.51 -9.52
N ALA A 135 0.79 4.22 -10.76
CA ALA A 135 1.37 2.94 -11.13
C ALA A 135 2.87 3.07 -11.41
N PHE A 136 3.67 2.31 -10.67
CA PHE A 136 5.10 2.11 -10.90
C PHE A 136 5.30 0.84 -11.74
N LEU A 137 5.73 1.03 -12.98
CA LEU A 137 5.86 -0.01 -13.98
C LEU A 137 7.33 -0.34 -14.21
N GLU A 138 7.71 -1.60 -13.98
CA GLU A 138 9.07 -2.08 -14.20
C GLU A 138 9.51 -1.79 -15.63
N ARG A 139 10.61 -1.03 -15.79
CA ARG A 139 11.07 -0.55 -17.10
C ARG A 139 11.60 -1.68 -17.98
N GLU A 140 12.33 -2.60 -17.37
CA GLU A 140 12.83 -3.82 -18.00
C GLU A 140 12.76 -4.99 -17.03
N SER A 141 12.46 -6.18 -17.54
CA SER A 141 12.31 -7.40 -16.73
C SER A 141 13.56 -7.65 -15.86
N GLY A 142 13.38 -7.66 -14.55
CA GLY A 142 14.43 -7.88 -13.56
C GLY A 142 14.96 -6.61 -12.91
N LEU A 143 14.59 -5.42 -13.40
CA LEU A 143 14.99 -4.14 -12.80
C LEU A 143 14.05 -3.68 -11.68
N GLU A 144 12.88 -4.29 -11.55
CA GLU A 144 11.89 -3.99 -10.51
C GLU A 144 11.57 -2.49 -10.41
N LEU A 145 11.94 -1.85 -9.30
CA LEU A 145 11.73 -0.42 -9.02
C LEU A 145 12.99 0.43 -9.28
N ASP A 146 13.99 -0.08 -9.99
CA ASP A 146 15.07 0.77 -10.50
C ASP A 146 14.57 1.60 -11.69
N ARG A 147 14.37 2.91 -11.42
CA ARG A 147 13.88 3.89 -12.41
C ARG A 147 12.64 3.37 -13.17
N PRO A 148 11.55 3.04 -12.46
CA PRO A 148 10.34 2.53 -13.09
C PRO A 148 9.70 3.63 -13.93
N ASN A 149 8.87 3.25 -14.90
CA ASN A 149 7.96 4.23 -15.50
C ASN A 149 6.84 4.53 -14.50
N ILE A 150 6.39 5.78 -14.44
CA ILE A 150 5.34 6.22 -13.53
C ILE A 150 4.14 6.65 -14.35
N LEU A 151 2.96 6.16 -13.98
CA LEU A 151 1.69 6.61 -14.54
C LEU A 151 0.85 7.26 -13.44
N LEU A 152 0.26 8.41 -13.73
CA LEU A 152 -0.79 9.03 -12.91
C LEU A 152 -2.12 8.90 -13.66
N ILE A 153 -2.97 7.98 -13.20
CA ILE A 153 -4.22 7.63 -13.89
C ILE A 153 -5.42 8.11 -13.07
N PRO A 154 -6.17 9.13 -13.54
CA PRO A 154 -7.44 9.50 -12.95
C PRO A 154 -8.47 8.38 -13.14
N MET A 155 -9.14 7.99 -12.05
CA MET A 155 -10.13 6.90 -12.09
C MET A 155 -11.36 7.22 -12.95
N GLN A 156 -11.60 8.49 -13.28
CA GLN A 156 -12.65 8.94 -14.22
C GLN A 156 -12.49 8.32 -15.62
N PHE A 157 -11.28 7.93 -16.03
CA PHE A 157 -11.03 7.27 -17.32
C PHE A 157 -11.20 5.74 -17.27
N ILE A 158 -11.39 5.15 -16.08
CA ILE A 158 -11.53 3.69 -15.93
C ILE A 158 -13.01 3.31 -15.98
N GLU A 159 -13.47 2.89 -17.16
CA GLU A 159 -14.87 2.48 -17.37
C GLU A 159 -15.21 1.13 -16.72
N ALA A 160 -14.27 0.17 -16.75
CA ALA A 160 -14.47 -1.17 -16.22
C ALA A 160 -13.49 -1.46 -15.07
N LYS A 161 -14.02 -1.68 -13.87
CA LYS A 161 -13.25 -2.04 -12.66
C LYS A 161 -12.82 -3.51 -12.74
N LYS A 162 -11.77 -3.77 -13.51
CA LYS A 162 -11.21 -5.10 -13.77
C LYS A 162 -9.67 -5.01 -13.83
N GLU A 163 -9.03 -5.95 -14.54
CA GLU A 163 -7.61 -5.86 -14.85
C GLU A 163 -7.38 -4.91 -16.02
N LEU A 164 -6.50 -3.91 -15.81
CA LEU A 164 -6.04 -2.98 -16.84
C LEU A 164 -4.74 -3.51 -17.43
N HIS A 165 -4.72 -3.68 -18.75
CA HIS A 165 -3.51 -4.05 -19.49
C HIS A 165 -2.90 -2.80 -20.13
N ILE A 166 -1.60 -2.62 -19.92
CA ILE A 166 -0.85 -1.47 -20.43
C ILE A 166 0.29 -1.98 -21.31
N SER A 167 0.30 -1.58 -22.57
CA SER A 167 1.41 -1.81 -23.50
C SER A 167 2.23 -0.53 -23.66
N GLN A 168 3.53 -0.69 -23.96
CA GLN A 168 4.43 0.45 -24.20
C GLN A 168 3.94 1.40 -25.31
N SER A 169 3.35 0.86 -26.38
CA SER A 169 2.79 1.64 -27.48
C SER A 169 1.33 2.07 -27.28
N GLY A 170 0.74 1.72 -26.14
CA GLY A 170 -0.68 1.97 -25.86
C GLY A 170 -0.94 3.37 -25.30
N PRO A 171 -2.18 3.90 -25.45
CA PRO A 171 -2.54 5.24 -25.00
C PRO A 171 -2.33 5.42 -23.49
N TRP A 172 -2.67 4.41 -22.69
CA TRP A 172 -2.42 4.44 -21.24
C TRP A 172 -0.97 4.78 -20.88
N PHE A 173 0.00 4.25 -21.62
CA PHE A 173 1.40 4.51 -21.35
C PHE A 173 1.87 5.84 -21.92
N GLN A 174 1.36 6.25 -23.08
CA GLN A 174 1.81 7.48 -23.74
C GLN A 174 1.18 8.74 -23.12
N ASP A 175 -0.07 8.66 -22.70
CA ASP A 175 -0.88 9.83 -22.33
C ASP A 175 -0.86 10.11 -20.83
N PHE A 176 -0.59 9.10 -19.99
CA PHE A 176 -0.62 9.22 -18.52
C PHE A 176 0.75 9.06 -17.86
N LYS A 177 1.82 8.94 -18.64
CA LYS A 177 3.17 8.88 -18.11
C LYS A 177 3.61 10.24 -17.60
N VAL A 178 4.20 10.24 -16.42
CA VAL A 178 4.73 11.42 -15.75
C VAL A 178 6.15 11.13 -15.28
N GLU A 179 6.95 12.18 -15.15
CA GLU A 179 8.26 12.08 -14.50
C GLU A 179 8.11 12.21 -12.97
N PRO A 180 9.04 11.65 -12.18
CA PRO A 180 8.95 11.65 -10.71
C PRO A 180 8.74 13.04 -10.09
N GLU A 181 9.44 14.05 -10.62
CA GLU A 181 9.36 15.44 -10.18
C GLU A 181 8.03 16.13 -10.51
N GLU A 182 7.27 15.61 -11.46
CA GLU A 182 5.98 16.16 -11.88
C GLU A 182 4.82 15.64 -11.01
N LEU A 183 5.02 14.52 -10.30
CA LEU A 183 3.94 13.81 -9.62
C LEU A 183 3.25 14.65 -8.54
N GLN A 184 4.02 15.26 -7.62
CA GLN A 184 3.43 16.10 -6.58
C GLN A 184 2.83 17.40 -7.13
N PRO A 185 3.51 18.17 -8.02
CA PRO A 185 2.90 19.33 -8.66
C PRO A 185 1.56 19.04 -9.36
N LEU A 186 1.48 17.96 -10.16
CA LEU A 186 0.24 17.59 -10.84
C LEU A 186 -0.88 17.24 -9.86
N LEU A 187 -0.58 16.54 -8.78
CA LEU A 187 -1.57 16.28 -7.73
C LEU A 187 -2.06 17.58 -7.08
N LYS A 188 -1.19 18.59 -6.89
CA LYS A 188 -1.60 19.91 -6.38
C LYS A 188 -2.53 20.64 -7.36
N ASP A 189 -2.31 20.50 -8.66
CA ASP A 189 -3.22 21.06 -9.67
C ASP A 189 -4.61 20.40 -9.58
N TYR A 190 -4.68 19.08 -9.42
CA TYR A 190 -5.96 18.38 -9.19
C TYR A 190 -6.65 18.76 -7.88
N VAL A 191 -5.88 18.99 -6.81
CA VAL A 191 -6.40 19.52 -5.55
C VAL A 191 -7.06 20.89 -5.78
N GLN A 192 -6.42 21.76 -6.56
CA GLN A 192 -6.98 23.07 -6.87
C GLN A 192 -8.27 22.93 -7.69
N LEU A 193 -8.29 22.08 -8.73
CA LEU A 193 -9.51 21.79 -9.51
C LEU A 193 -10.65 21.28 -8.62
N ARG A 194 -10.38 20.40 -7.65
CA ARG A 194 -11.38 19.93 -6.69
C ARG A 194 -11.94 21.05 -5.82
N LYS A 195 -11.07 21.93 -5.31
CA LYS A 195 -11.48 23.11 -4.53
C LYS A 195 -12.37 24.05 -5.35
N ASP A 196 -12.11 24.15 -6.65
CA ASP A 196 -12.87 24.95 -7.60
C ASP A 196 -14.15 24.24 -8.10
N GLY A 197 -14.41 22.99 -7.68
CA GLY A 197 -15.57 22.20 -8.08
C GLY A 197 -15.52 21.67 -9.52
N LEU A 198 -14.32 21.62 -10.11
CA LEU A 198 -14.06 21.14 -11.46
C LEU A 198 -13.58 19.67 -11.51
N PHE A 199 -13.37 19.05 -10.33
CA PHE A 199 -12.95 17.66 -10.17
C PHE A 199 -13.61 16.96 -8.97
#